data_AF-A0A963ECG7-F1
#
_entry.id   AF-A0A963ECG7-F1
#
_cell.length_a   1.000
_cell.length_b   1.000
_cell.length_c   1.000
_cell.angle_alpha   90.00
_cell.angle_beta   90.00
_cell.angle_gamma   90.00
#
_symmetry.space_group_name_H-M   'P 1'
#
loop_
_entity.id
_entity.type
_entity.pdbx_description
1 polymer ?
#
loop_
_entity_poly.entity_id
_entity_poly.type
_entity_poly.pdbx_seq_one_letter_code
_entity_poly.pdbx_strand_id
1 'polypeptide(L)'
;VLLLLGAAWTLRTAIPRYWQQIRIYLNIGSVREGERILFEGLPWRVKKIDIFTLLENPDAGISQRIAIEQLVDLKSRPMRNDEPWFPCRKEDWVLLSDGVRGKVVGISHEFVELVERGGAHKTYLTQDFLGQSPRNLSVDFRLKEVIGVSYDLQSVSTTTILQTLKAHLLKRIEAEGYLPDLIQLNVEFHSANTSSLDIMVLADFKGVQAPLYNRLRRAIQRWCVDACTENDWEIPFTQLTLHNRA
;
A
#
# COMPACT_ATOMS: atom_id res chain seq x y z
N VAL A 1 45.10 3.38 -49.32
CA VAL A 1 45.36 4.68 -48.65
C VAL A 1 44.13 5.59 -48.68
N LEU A 2 43.55 5.90 -49.85
CA LEU A 2 42.34 6.76 -49.95
C LEU A 2 41.13 6.24 -49.16
N LEU A 3 40.87 4.93 -49.17
CA LEU A 3 39.82 4.29 -48.35
C LEU A 3 40.03 4.49 -46.84
N LEU A 4 41.28 4.44 -46.37
CA LEU A 4 41.62 4.64 -44.95
C LEU A 4 41.47 6.11 -44.54
N LEU A 5 41.84 7.05 -45.41
CA LEU A 5 41.65 8.49 -45.19
C LEU A 5 40.17 8.86 -45.16
N GLY A 6 39.37 8.29 -46.07
CA GLY A 6 37.91 8.43 -46.06
C GLY A 6 37.29 7.88 -44.78
N ALA A 7 37.69 6.67 -44.36
CA ALA A 7 37.23 6.06 -43.11
C ALA A 7 37.58 6.93 -41.88
N ALA A 8 38.82 7.40 -41.79
CA ALA A 8 39.25 8.29 -40.70
C ALA A 8 38.45 9.60 -40.66
N TRP A 9 38.14 10.17 -41.82
CA TRP A 9 37.31 11.38 -41.92
C TRP A 9 35.87 11.14 -41.42
N THR A 10 35.26 10.01 -41.82
CA THR A 10 33.92 9.64 -41.34
C THR A 10 33.86 9.33 -39.85
N LEU A 11 34.91 8.70 -39.29
CA LEU A 11 34.99 8.42 -37.86
C LEU A 11 35.08 9.72 -37.04
N ARG A 12 35.86 10.69 -37.53
CA ARG A 12 36.05 12.00 -36.88
C ARG A 12 34.74 12.77 -36.75
N THR A 13 33.81 12.63 -37.69
CA THR A 13 32.51 13.31 -37.64
C THR A 13 31.45 12.50 -36.90
N ALA A 14 31.52 11.16 -36.93
CA ALA A 14 30.54 10.29 -36.27
C ALA A 14 30.73 10.18 -34.75
N ILE A 15 31.98 10.06 -34.25
CA ILE A 15 32.25 9.86 -32.81
C ILE A 15 31.69 10.99 -31.93
N PRO A 16 31.88 12.28 -32.25
CA PRO A 16 31.34 13.37 -31.43
C PRO A 16 29.82 13.31 -31.28
N ARG A 17 29.11 12.88 -32.34
CA ARG A 17 27.64 12.77 -32.35
C ARG A 17 27.11 11.73 -31.36
N TYR A 18 27.86 10.65 -31.13
CA TYR A 18 27.45 9.54 -30.25
C TYR A 18 28.19 9.53 -28.90
N TRP A 19 28.92 10.59 -28.57
CA TRP A 19 29.80 10.62 -27.40
C TRP A 19 29.06 10.33 -26.08
N GLN A 20 27.84 10.85 -25.91
CA GLN A 20 27.03 10.57 -24.72
C GLN A 20 26.60 9.10 -24.64
N GLN A 21 26.17 8.51 -25.76
CA GLN A 21 25.78 7.10 -25.82
C GLN A 21 26.99 6.19 -25.54
N ILE A 22 28.17 6.53 -26.07
CA ILE A 22 29.42 5.81 -25.79
C ILE A 22 29.75 5.85 -24.30
N ARG A 23 29.62 7.01 -23.64
CA ARG A 23 29.85 7.13 -22.19
C ARG A 23 28.89 6.27 -21.37
N ILE A 24 27.61 6.23 -21.74
CA ILE A 24 26.61 5.37 -21.09
C ILE A 24 26.94 3.90 -21.35
N TYR A 25 27.26 3.52 -22.59
CA TYR A 25 27.63 2.15 -22.97
C TYR A 25 28.84 1.63 -22.19
N LEU A 26 29.82 2.51 -21.93
CA LEU A 26 30.98 2.22 -21.09
C LEU A 26 30.68 2.27 -19.58
N ASN A 27 29.41 2.44 -19.18
CA ASN A 27 28.95 2.53 -17.80
C ASN A 27 29.59 3.68 -16.97
N ILE A 28 30.07 4.74 -17.65
CA ILE A 28 30.69 5.94 -17.04
C ILE A 28 29.87 7.21 -17.32
N GLY A 29 28.64 7.03 -17.79
CA GLY A 29 27.68 8.09 -18.12
C GLY A 29 26.87 8.59 -16.93
N SER A 30 25.78 9.32 -17.24
CA SER A 30 24.75 9.77 -16.29
C SER A 30 23.84 8.65 -15.82
N VAL A 31 23.79 7.56 -16.57
CA VAL A 31 23.05 6.33 -16.27
C VAL A 31 24.04 5.19 -16.12
N ARG A 32 23.89 4.41 -15.04
CA ARG A 32 24.76 3.27 -14.73
C ARG A 32 23.97 2.00 -14.45
N GLU A 33 24.57 0.87 -14.75
CA GLU A 33 24.03 -0.45 -14.40
C GLU A 33 23.90 -0.61 -12.87
N GLY A 34 22.85 -1.31 -12.44
CA GLY A 34 22.51 -1.55 -11.04
C GLY A 34 21.87 -0.35 -10.33
N GLU A 35 21.87 0.83 -10.94
CA GLU A 35 21.27 2.03 -10.38
C GLU A 35 19.78 2.18 -10.78
N ARG A 36 19.10 3.09 -10.07
CA ARG A 36 17.69 3.42 -10.24
C ARG A 36 17.53 4.64 -11.15
N ILE A 37 16.61 4.56 -12.09
CA ILE A 37 16.13 5.70 -12.91
C ILE A 37 14.62 5.85 -12.76
N LEU A 38 14.10 7.05 -13.04
CA LEU A 38 12.66 7.28 -13.23
C LEU A 38 12.41 7.41 -14.73
N PHE A 39 11.55 6.55 -15.28
CA PHE A 39 11.24 6.53 -16.70
C PHE A 39 9.76 6.21 -16.89
N GLU A 40 9.07 7.03 -17.69
CA GLU A 40 7.62 6.90 -17.96
C GLU A 40 6.75 6.83 -16.68
N GLY A 41 7.15 7.57 -15.65
CA GLY A 41 6.43 7.65 -14.36
C GLY A 41 6.63 6.43 -13.45
N LEU A 42 7.50 5.48 -13.82
CA LEU A 42 7.84 4.32 -13.01
C LEU A 42 9.33 4.31 -12.65
N PRO A 43 9.69 3.82 -11.46
CA PRO A 43 11.08 3.57 -11.15
C PRO A 43 11.55 2.27 -11.80
N TRP A 44 12.76 2.29 -12.34
CA TRP A 44 13.37 1.14 -13.00
C TRP A 44 14.80 0.95 -12.53
N ARG A 45 15.21 -0.31 -12.37
CA ARG A 45 16.60 -0.71 -12.24
C ARG A 45 17.20 -0.87 -13.63
N VAL A 46 18.35 -0.25 -13.86
CA VAL A 46 19.12 -0.45 -15.09
C VAL A 46 19.82 -1.79 -14.97
N LYS A 47 19.25 -2.85 -15.56
CA LYS A 47 19.76 -4.21 -15.39
C LYS A 47 21.02 -4.45 -16.21
N LYS A 48 20.98 -4.04 -17.48
CA LYS A 48 22.10 -4.18 -18.43
C LYS A 48 22.05 -3.07 -19.45
N ILE A 49 23.14 -2.32 -19.57
CA ILE A 49 23.36 -1.34 -20.61
C ILE A 49 23.93 -2.06 -21.83
N ASP A 50 23.30 -1.81 -22.97
CA ASP A 50 23.70 -2.27 -24.29
C ASP A 50 23.11 -1.30 -25.32
N ILE A 51 23.31 -1.53 -26.62
CA ILE A 51 22.61 -0.76 -27.68
C ILE A 51 21.10 -0.73 -27.41
N PHE A 52 20.59 -1.87 -26.95
CA PHE A 52 19.28 -1.98 -26.33
C PHE A 52 19.43 -2.31 -24.84
N THR A 53 19.25 -1.30 -24.02
CA THR A 53 19.32 -1.41 -22.56
C THR A 53 18.09 -2.13 -22.03
N LEU A 54 18.31 -3.01 -21.06
CA LEU A 54 17.26 -3.71 -20.33
C LEU A 54 17.01 -3.02 -18.98
N LEU A 55 15.77 -2.58 -18.79
CA LEU A 55 15.25 -2.04 -17.55
C LEU A 55 14.36 -3.08 -16.88
N GLU A 56 14.33 -3.10 -15.55
CA GLU A 56 13.42 -3.95 -14.79
C GLU A 56 12.85 -3.23 -13.56
N ASN A 57 11.60 -3.51 -13.24
CA ASN A 57 11.00 -3.13 -11.96
C ASN A 57 10.81 -4.42 -11.13
N PRO A 58 11.67 -4.66 -10.13
CA PRO A 58 11.67 -5.91 -9.36
C PRO A 58 10.37 -6.22 -8.61
N ASP A 59 9.67 -5.20 -8.08
CA ASP A 59 8.44 -5.42 -7.31
C ASP A 59 7.24 -5.66 -8.22
N ALA A 60 7.14 -4.92 -9.32
CA ALA A 60 6.12 -5.13 -10.34
C ALA A 60 6.36 -6.40 -11.17
N GLY A 61 7.59 -6.92 -11.21
CA GLY A 61 7.96 -8.08 -12.02
C GLY A 61 7.95 -7.83 -13.53
N ILE A 62 8.05 -6.57 -13.95
CA ILE A 62 8.04 -6.15 -15.36
C ILE A 62 9.44 -5.75 -15.84
N SER A 63 9.68 -5.88 -17.14
CA SER A 63 10.93 -5.47 -17.78
C SER A 63 10.68 -4.84 -19.14
N GLN A 64 11.48 -3.83 -19.48
CA GLN A 64 11.39 -3.10 -20.74
C GLN A 64 12.76 -3.03 -21.41
N ARG A 65 12.77 -3.15 -22.74
CA ARG A 65 13.96 -2.96 -23.55
C ARG A 65 13.85 -1.64 -24.31
N ILE A 66 14.81 -0.74 -24.09
CA ILE A 66 14.83 0.59 -24.73
C ILE A 66 16.15 0.83 -25.45
N ALA A 67 16.13 1.70 -26.46
CA ALA A 67 17.36 2.13 -27.13
C ALA A 67 18.22 2.96 -26.18
N ILE A 68 19.55 2.81 -26.23
CA ILE A 68 20.47 3.56 -25.37
C ILE A 68 20.34 5.09 -25.50
N GLU A 69 19.88 5.57 -26.66
CA GLU A 69 19.59 6.99 -26.89
C GLU A 69 18.56 7.55 -25.92
N GLN A 70 17.57 6.75 -25.50
CA GLN A 70 16.55 7.20 -24.53
C GLN A 70 17.09 7.43 -23.11
N LEU A 71 18.32 6.99 -22.83
CA LEU A 71 18.98 7.20 -21.54
C LEU A 71 19.77 8.51 -21.47
N VAL A 72 20.02 9.18 -22.60
CA VAL A 72 20.96 10.30 -22.69
C VAL A 72 20.60 11.45 -21.75
N ASP A 73 19.31 11.76 -21.63
CA ASP A 73 18.81 12.85 -20.77
C ASP A 73 18.39 12.38 -19.38
N LEU A 74 18.51 11.08 -19.10
CA LEU A 74 18.20 10.51 -17.79
C LEU A 74 19.41 10.57 -16.86
N LYS A 75 19.11 10.52 -15.57
CA LYS A 75 20.09 10.44 -14.48
C LYS A 75 19.73 9.26 -13.60
N SER A 76 20.67 8.36 -13.38
CA SER A 76 20.53 7.31 -12.39
C SER A 76 21.04 7.74 -11.03
N ARG A 77 20.63 6.99 -10.00
CA ARG A 77 21.16 7.12 -8.65
C ARG A 77 21.27 5.76 -7.96
N PRO A 78 22.14 5.64 -6.94
CA PRO A 78 22.24 4.43 -6.14
C PRO A 78 20.89 3.98 -5.58
N MET A 79 20.68 2.67 -5.59
CA MET A 79 19.54 2.02 -4.93
C MET A 79 19.73 2.05 -3.42
N ARG A 80 18.64 2.26 -2.68
CA ARG A 80 18.59 2.01 -1.25
C ARG A 80 17.68 0.82 -0.97
N ASN A 81 17.99 0.05 0.07
CA ASN A 81 17.22 -1.16 0.42
C ASN A 81 15.82 -0.85 0.97
N ASP A 82 15.59 0.38 1.44
CA ASP A 82 14.34 0.85 2.02
C ASP A 82 13.37 1.44 0.98
N GLU A 83 13.74 1.45 -0.30
CA GLU A 83 12.97 2.12 -1.32
C GLU A 83 12.20 1.14 -2.24
N PRO A 84 10.85 1.17 -2.24
CA PRO A 84 10.07 0.28 -3.08
C PRO A 84 10.20 0.66 -4.57
N TRP A 85 10.12 -0.34 -5.44
CA TRP A 85 10.03 -0.18 -6.90
C TRP A 85 8.57 -0.09 -7.36
N PHE A 86 7.68 -0.75 -6.64
CA PHE A 86 6.24 -0.68 -6.88
C PHE A 86 5.54 -0.86 -5.53
N PRO A 87 4.37 -0.26 -5.29
CA PRO A 87 3.70 -0.32 -3.99
C PRO A 87 3.24 -1.73 -3.58
N CYS A 88 3.20 -2.67 -4.52
CA CYS A 88 2.78 -4.05 -4.30
C CYS A 88 3.46 -5.01 -5.27
N ARG A 89 3.30 -6.31 -5.03
CA ARG A 89 3.65 -7.38 -5.96
C ARG A 89 2.40 -8.10 -6.41
N LYS A 90 2.54 -8.95 -7.43
CA LYS A 90 1.50 -9.92 -7.77
C LYS A 90 1.19 -10.78 -6.53
N GLU A 91 -0.09 -11.12 -6.38
CA GLU A 91 -0.71 -11.82 -5.25
C GLU A 91 -0.93 -10.98 -3.99
N ASP A 92 -0.42 -9.74 -3.92
CA ASP A 92 -0.69 -8.86 -2.78
C ASP A 92 -2.14 -8.38 -2.74
N TRP A 93 -2.66 -8.14 -1.54
CA TRP A 93 -3.93 -7.45 -1.33
C TRP A 93 -3.69 -5.98 -1.11
N VAL A 94 -4.43 -5.14 -1.85
CA VAL A 94 -4.34 -3.68 -1.73
C VAL A 94 -5.70 -3.09 -1.43
N LEU A 95 -5.70 -1.94 -0.74
CA LEU A 95 -6.85 -1.05 -0.61
C LEU A 95 -6.52 0.27 -1.30
N LEU A 96 -7.37 0.71 -2.21
CA LEU A 96 -7.23 1.95 -2.95
C LEU A 96 -8.01 3.10 -2.27
N SER A 97 -7.72 4.35 -2.64
CA SER A 97 -8.45 5.51 -2.09
C SER A 97 -9.93 5.57 -2.45
N ASP A 98 -10.35 4.93 -3.55
CA ASP A 98 -11.77 4.75 -3.91
C ASP A 98 -12.50 3.70 -3.04
N GLY A 99 -11.79 3.06 -2.10
CA GLY A 99 -12.32 2.04 -1.21
C GLY A 99 -12.31 0.62 -1.79
N VAL A 100 -11.85 0.45 -3.04
CA VAL A 100 -11.72 -0.88 -3.65
C VAL A 100 -10.63 -1.65 -2.94
N ARG A 101 -10.96 -2.90 -2.57
CA ARG A 101 -10.04 -3.85 -1.97
C ARG A 101 -9.99 -5.12 -2.80
N GLY A 102 -8.83 -5.39 -3.40
CA GLY A 102 -8.64 -6.54 -4.26
C GLY A 102 -7.25 -7.14 -4.15
N LYS A 103 -7.13 -8.36 -4.64
CA LYS A 103 -5.86 -9.05 -4.84
C LYS A 103 -5.27 -8.67 -6.20
N VAL A 104 -4.01 -8.28 -6.25
CA VAL A 104 -3.29 -7.98 -7.49
C VAL A 104 -3.03 -9.28 -8.22
N VAL A 105 -3.60 -9.45 -9.41
CA VAL A 105 -3.41 -10.68 -10.22
C VAL A 105 -2.55 -10.44 -11.46
N GLY A 106 -2.45 -9.19 -11.90
CA GLY A 106 -1.68 -8.78 -13.06
C GLY A 106 -1.06 -7.39 -12.88
N ILE A 107 0.19 -7.26 -13.29
CA ILE A 107 0.90 -5.99 -13.43
C ILE A 107 1.59 -6.03 -14.80
N SER A 108 1.27 -5.07 -15.67
CA SER A 108 1.96 -4.82 -16.94
C SER A 108 2.46 -3.38 -16.98
N HIS A 109 3.00 -2.94 -18.13
CA HIS A 109 3.42 -1.55 -18.29
C HIS A 109 2.18 -0.62 -18.29
N GLU A 110 1.11 -1.09 -18.92
CA GLU A 110 -0.11 -0.32 -19.18
C GLU A 110 -1.15 -0.50 -18.07
N PHE A 111 -1.27 -1.71 -17.51
CA PHE A 111 -2.39 -2.06 -16.66
C PHE A 111 -2.00 -2.74 -15.34
N VAL A 112 -2.81 -2.49 -14.32
CA VAL A 112 -2.85 -3.28 -13.08
C VAL A 112 -4.25 -3.88 -12.94
N GLU A 113 -4.31 -5.18 -12.70
CA GLU A 113 -5.56 -5.92 -12.56
C GLU A 113 -5.72 -6.41 -11.12
N LEU A 114 -6.88 -6.07 -10.54
CA LEU A 114 -7.29 -6.51 -9.22
C LEU A 114 -8.46 -7.48 -9.33
N VAL A 115 -8.47 -8.50 -8.47
CA VAL A 115 -9.62 -9.37 -8.25
C VAL A 115 -10.19 -9.10 -6.86
N GLU A 116 -11.42 -8.65 -6.82
CA GLU A 116 -12.16 -8.44 -5.59
C GLU A 116 -12.62 -9.76 -4.99
N ARG A 117 -12.91 -9.72 -3.69
CA ARG A 117 -13.52 -10.87 -3.03
C ARG A 117 -14.91 -11.13 -3.62
N GLY A 118 -15.09 -12.27 -4.26
CA GLY A 118 -16.28 -12.60 -5.06
C GLY A 118 -15.96 -12.85 -6.53
N GLY A 119 -14.73 -12.56 -6.97
CA GLY A 119 -14.23 -12.89 -8.30
C GLY A 119 -14.43 -11.80 -9.35
N ALA A 120 -14.90 -10.61 -8.98
CA ALA A 120 -14.99 -9.49 -9.90
C ALA A 120 -13.59 -8.96 -10.22
N HIS A 121 -13.30 -8.76 -11.50
CA HIS A 121 -12.04 -8.19 -11.98
C HIS A 121 -12.21 -6.68 -12.20
N LYS A 122 -11.23 -5.91 -11.75
CA LYS A 122 -11.15 -4.46 -11.99
C LYS A 122 -9.76 -4.12 -12.52
N THR A 123 -9.72 -3.52 -13.70
CA THR A 123 -8.49 -3.15 -14.40
C THR A 123 -8.31 -1.64 -14.36
N TYR A 124 -7.09 -1.22 -14.05
CA TYR A 124 -6.68 0.17 -13.98
C TYR A 124 -5.55 0.40 -14.96
N LEU A 125 -5.46 1.60 -15.56
CA LEU A 125 -4.19 2.05 -16.10
C LEU A 125 -3.16 2.13 -14.96
N THR A 126 -1.90 1.78 -15.21
CA THR A 126 -0.86 1.77 -14.17
C THR A 126 -0.74 3.11 -13.45
N GLN A 127 -0.83 4.23 -14.21
CA GLN A 127 -0.76 5.57 -13.62
C GLN A 127 -1.98 5.89 -12.75
N ASP A 128 -3.19 5.46 -13.15
CA ASP A 128 -4.40 5.65 -12.35
C ASP A 128 -4.35 4.81 -11.07
N PHE A 129 -3.85 3.58 -11.16
CA PHE A 129 -3.64 2.72 -10.01
C PHE A 129 -2.67 3.37 -9.00
N LEU A 130 -1.54 3.91 -9.47
CA LEU A 130 -0.60 4.64 -8.62
C LEU A 130 -1.19 5.92 -8.04
N GLY A 131 -1.99 6.65 -8.84
CA GLY A 131 -2.72 7.84 -8.40
C GLY A 131 -3.72 7.57 -7.28
N GLN A 132 -4.25 6.36 -7.18
CA GLN A 132 -5.14 5.91 -6.10
C GLN A 132 -4.43 5.55 -4.79
N SER A 133 -3.12 5.81 -4.70
CA SER A 133 -2.30 5.61 -3.48
C SER A 133 -2.51 4.23 -2.84
N PRO A 134 -2.19 3.13 -3.54
CA PRO A 134 -2.50 1.77 -3.12
C PRO A 134 -1.85 1.45 -1.78
N ARG A 135 -2.68 1.11 -0.79
CA ARG A 135 -2.23 0.65 0.52
C ARG A 135 -2.10 -0.87 0.51
N ASN A 136 -0.86 -1.36 0.56
CA ASN A 136 -0.58 -2.79 0.60
C ASN A 136 -0.93 -3.39 1.98
N LEU A 137 -1.91 -4.28 1.99
CA LEU A 137 -2.39 -4.97 3.17
C LEU A 137 -1.67 -6.32 3.40
N SER A 138 -0.93 -6.82 2.39
CA SER A 138 -0.21 -8.10 2.49
C SER A 138 1.09 -8.03 3.31
N VAL A 139 1.55 -6.83 3.67
CA VAL A 139 2.65 -6.67 4.62
C VAL A 139 2.09 -6.94 6.03
N ASP A 140 1.39 -5.97 6.61
CA ASP A 140 0.60 -6.03 7.83
C ASP A 140 -0.44 -4.92 7.76
N PHE A 141 -1.48 -4.95 8.60
CA PHE A 141 -2.47 -3.86 8.61
C PHE A 141 -3.14 -3.67 9.98
N ARG A 142 -3.57 -2.43 10.23
CA ARG A 142 -4.36 -2.04 11.40
C ARG A 142 -5.82 -1.85 11.04
N LEU A 143 -6.72 -2.45 11.80
CA LEU A 143 -8.14 -2.13 11.84
C LEU A 143 -8.42 -1.15 12.98
N LYS A 144 -9.32 -0.21 12.73
CA LYS A 144 -9.74 0.82 13.69
C LYS A 144 -11.26 0.85 13.73
N GLU A 145 -11.83 0.39 14.83
CA GLU A 145 -13.28 0.38 15.04
C GLU A 145 -13.65 1.15 16.29
N VAL A 146 -14.79 1.83 16.25
CA VAL A 146 -15.29 2.64 17.37
C VAL A 146 -16.61 2.07 17.85
N ILE A 147 -16.76 1.99 19.17
CA ILE A 147 -18.03 1.72 19.85
C ILE A 147 -18.29 2.85 20.83
N GLY A 148 -19.51 3.38 20.84
CA GLY A 148 -19.96 4.39 21.79
C GLY A 148 -20.65 3.72 22.98
N VAL A 149 -20.41 4.22 24.18
CA VAL A 149 -21.17 3.88 25.39
C VAL A 149 -21.86 5.12 25.96
N SER A 150 -22.94 4.92 26.72
CA SER A 150 -23.71 6.00 27.34
C SER A 150 -22.87 6.82 28.34
N TYR A 151 -23.25 8.09 28.53
CA TYR A 151 -22.61 8.98 29.52
C TYR A 151 -22.86 8.51 30.96
N ASP A 152 -23.89 7.70 31.20
CA ASP A 152 -24.13 7.08 32.51
C ASP A 152 -22.97 6.18 32.96
N LEU A 153 -22.15 5.73 32.00
CA LEU A 153 -20.97 4.90 32.22
C LEU A 153 -19.67 5.71 32.35
N GLN A 154 -19.75 7.05 32.48
CA GLN A 154 -18.59 7.93 32.50
C GLN A 154 -17.53 7.53 33.52
N SER A 155 -17.95 7.15 34.74
CA SER A 155 -17.06 6.78 35.84
C SER A 155 -16.15 5.57 35.55
N VAL A 156 -16.54 4.72 34.60
CA VAL A 156 -15.84 3.48 34.22
C VAL A 156 -15.33 3.48 32.78
N SER A 157 -15.71 4.47 31.97
CA SER A 157 -15.43 4.57 30.53
C SER A 157 -13.95 4.66 30.17
N THR A 158 -13.12 5.23 31.04
CA THR A 158 -11.67 5.40 30.84
C THR A 158 -10.83 4.33 31.54
N THR A 159 -11.46 3.39 32.24
CA THR A 159 -10.78 2.38 33.07
C THR A 159 -11.36 0.98 32.82
N THR A 160 -12.39 0.59 33.57
CA THR A 160 -12.94 -0.78 33.60
C THR A 160 -13.44 -1.23 32.23
N ILE A 161 -14.11 -0.36 31.48
CA ILE A 161 -14.66 -0.73 30.17
C ILE A 161 -13.51 -1.06 29.20
N LEU A 162 -12.42 -0.30 29.19
CA LEU A 162 -11.28 -0.54 28.29
C LEU A 162 -10.65 -1.91 28.54
N GLN A 163 -10.43 -2.26 29.82
CA GLN A 163 -9.83 -3.54 30.21
C GLN A 163 -10.76 -4.72 29.89
N THR A 164 -12.05 -4.58 30.22
CA THR A 164 -13.05 -5.63 30.04
C THR A 164 -13.31 -5.89 28.56
N LEU A 165 -13.45 -4.84 27.75
CA LEU A 165 -13.63 -4.94 26.30
C LEU A 165 -12.40 -5.56 25.64
N LYS A 166 -11.19 -5.17 26.03
CA LYS A 166 -9.95 -5.78 25.51
C LYS A 166 -9.89 -7.28 25.81
N ALA A 167 -10.22 -7.70 27.03
CA ALA A 167 -10.23 -9.11 27.41
C ALA A 167 -11.31 -9.90 26.63
N HIS A 168 -12.50 -9.33 26.48
CA HIS A 168 -13.58 -9.94 25.69
C HIS A 168 -13.16 -10.12 24.22
N LEU A 169 -12.63 -9.07 23.58
CA LEU A 169 -12.18 -9.10 22.19
C LEU A 169 -11.08 -10.15 21.98
N LEU A 170 -10.11 -10.24 22.89
CA LEU A 170 -9.04 -11.24 22.80
C LEU A 170 -9.60 -12.67 22.83
N LYS A 171 -10.56 -12.94 23.73
CA LYS A 171 -11.24 -14.24 23.81
C LYS A 171 -12.00 -14.57 22.53
N ARG A 172 -12.67 -13.59 21.91
CA ARG A 172 -13.40 -13.78 20.64
C ARG A 172 -12.45 -14.00 19.46
N ILE A 173 -11.35 -13.25 19.39
CA ILE A 173 -10.29 -13.42 18.39
C ILE A 173 -9.70 -14.84 18.46
N GLU A 174 -9.45 -15.34 19.67
CA GLU A 174 -8.99 -16.72 19.89
C GLU A 174 -10.03 -17.75 19.48
N ALA A 175 -11.27 -17.61 19.96
CA ALA A 175 -12.35 -18.55 19.66
C ALA A 175 -12.66 -18.67 18.17
N GLU A 176 -12.48 -17.59 17.39
CA GLU A 176 -12.67 -17.60 15.93
C GLU A 176 -11.39 -17.90 15.14
N GLY A 177 -10.29 -18.24 15.82
CA GLY A 177 -9.06 -18.74 15.19
C GLY A 177 -8.14 -17.67 14.59
N TYR A 178 -8.33 -16.39 14.93
CA TYR A 178 -7.52 -15.29 14.40
C TYR A 178 -6.31 -14.93 15.27
N LEU A 179 -6.22 -15.50 16.49
CA LEU A 179 -5.14 -15.19 17.44
C LEU A 179 -3.71 -15.42 16.88
N PRO A 180 -3.41 -16.48 16.09
CA PRO A 180 -2.06 -16.70 15.56
C PRO A 180 -1.55 -15.57 14.65
N ASP A 181 -2.46 -14.80 14.06
CA ASP A 181 -2.17 -13.71 13.14
C ASP A 181 -2.43 -12.32 13.73
N LEU A 182 -2.85 -12.24 15.00
CA LEU A 182 -2.94 -10.99 15.74
C LEU A 182 -1.53 -10.56 16.18
N ILE A 183 -1.14 -9.34 15.82
CA ILE A 183 0.12 -8.72 16.24
C ILE A 183 -0.09 -7.92 17.52
N GLN A 184 -1.14 -7.09 17.56
CA GLN A 184 -1.44 -6.23 18.70
C GLN A 184 -2.95 -5.95 18.79
N LEU A 185 -3.46 -5.87 20.01
CA LEU A 185 -4.81 -5.40 20.31
C LEU A 185 -4.77 -4.34 21.42
N ASN A 186 -5.25 -3.14 21.12
CA ASN A 186 -5.44 -2.07 22.10
C ASN A 186 -6.90 -1.60 22.09
N VAL A 187 -7.37 -1.19 23.26
CA VAL A 187 -8.67 -0.57 23.47
C VAL A 187 -8.42 0.68 24.30
N GLU A 188 -8.82 1.83 23.75
CA GLU A 188 -8.48 3.15 24.28
C GLU A 188 -9.71 4.06 24.27
N PHE A 189 -9.80 4.97 25.24
CA PHE A 189 -10.80 6.03 25.17
C PHE A 189 -10.51 6.94 23.96
N HIS A 190 -11.51 7.21 23.13
CA HIS A 190 -11.35 8.00 21.91
C HIS A 190 -11.75 9.46 22.10
N SER A 191 -13.01 9.69 22.47
CA SER A 191 -13.58 11.04 22.59
C SER A 191 -14.87 11.04 23.40
N ALA A 192 -15.17 12.16 24.04
CA ALA A 192 -16.51 12.46 24.52
C ALA A 192 -17.26 13.20 23.39
N ASN A 193 -18.23 12.52 22.78
CA ASN A 193 -18.99 12.98 21.63
C ASN A 193 -20.37 13.51 22.06
N THR A 194 -21.18 14.05 21.13
CA THR A 194 -22.45 14.72 21.47
C THR A 194 -23.42 13.87 22.27
N SER A 195 -23.44 12.56 22.05
CA SER A 195 -24.35 11.62 22.72
C SER A 195 -23.67 10.32 23.16
N SER A 196 -22.34 10.23 23.11
CA SER A 196 -21.60 9.01 23.41
C SER A 196 -20.23 9.29 24.01
N LEU A 197 -19.75 8.35 24.82
CA LEU A 197 -18.35 8.20 25.17
C LEU A 197 -17.76 7.15 24.24
N ASP A 198 -16.94 7.60 23.29
CA ASP A 198 -16.42 6.75 22.22
C ASP A 198 -15.16 6.01 22.68
N ILE A 199 -15.12 4.72 22.39
CA ILE A 199 -14.00 3.81 22.68
C ILE A 199 -13.47 3.29 21.35
N MET A 200 -12.15 3.42 21.15
CA MET A 200 -11.44 2.97 19.96
C MET A 200 -10.82 1.59 20.20
N VAL A 201 -11.09 0.67 19.28
CA VAL A 201 -10.43 -0.63 19.18
C VAL A 201 -9.41 -0.58 18.04
N LEU A 202 -8.16 -0.83 18.37
CA LEU A 202 -7.04 -0.91 17.42
C LEU A 202 -6.55 -2.35 17.39
N ALA A 203 -6.70 -3.02 16.24
CA ALA A 203 -6.27 -4.40 16.06
C ALA A 203 -5.32 -4.53 14.86
N ASP A 204 -4.09 -4.96 15.11
CA ASP A 204 -3.06 -5.18 14.10
C ASP A 204 -3.01 -6.65 13.73
N PHE A 205 -3.08 -6.94 12.43
CA PHE A 205 -3.04 -8.29 11.90
C PHE A 205 -1.91 -8.45 10.89
N LYS A 206 -1.40 -9.68 10.84
CA LYS A 206 -0.48 -10.10 9.79
C LYS A 206 -1.12 -9.97 8.41
N GLY A 207 -0.34 -9.64 7.40
CA GLY A 207 -0.84 -9.46 6.03
C GLY A 207 -1.56 -10.69 5.43
N VAL A 208 -1.31 -11.89 5.95
CA VAL A 208 -2.06 -13.12 5.58
C VAL A 208 -3.58 -12.99 5.80
N GLN A 209 -4.01 -12.11 6.71
CA GLN A 209 -5.41 -11.83 7.00
C GLN A 209 -6.03 -10.76 6.08
N ALA A 210 -5.27 -10.17 5.16
CA ALA A 210 -5.77 -9.16 4.22
C ALA A 210 -7.00 -9.57 3.39
N PRO A 211 -7.15 -10.84 2.94
CA PRO A 211 -8.39 -11.30 2.29
C PRO A 211 -9.63 -11.14 3.18
N LEU A 212 -9.45 -11.19 4.51
CA LEU A 212 -10.50 -11.11 5.51
C LEU A 212 -10.68 -9.71 6.11
N TYR A 213 -9.96 -8.69 5.65
CA TYR A 213 -10.02 -7.30 6.16
C TYR A 213 -11.44 -6.82 6.52
N ASN A 214 -12.38 -6.86 5.58
CA ASN A 214 -13.77 -6.42 5.81
C ASN A 214 -14.57 -7.37 6.73
N ARG A 215 -14.22 -8.66 6.76
CA ARG A 215 -14.84 -9.64 7.67
C ARG A 215 -14.39 -9.38 9.11
N LEU A 216 -13.08 -9.23 9.33
CA LEU A 216 -12.51 -8.91 10.64
C LEU A 216 -13.05 -7.58 11.16
N ARG A 217 -13.13 -6.57 10.30
CA ARG A 217 -13.75 -5.28 10.62
C ARG A 217 -15.15 -5.44 11.23
N ARG A 218 -16.02 -6.20 10.55
CA ARG A 218 -17.38 -6.48 11.03
C ARG A 218 -17.40 -7.38 12.26
N ALA A 219 -16.46 -8.32 12.37
CA ALA A 219 -16.36 -9.21 13.51
C ALA A 219 -16.01 -8.42 14.78
N ILE A 220 -15.02 -7.53 14.71
CA ILE A 220 -14.66 -6.63 15.82
C ILE A 220 -15.87 -5.81 16.27
N GLN A 221 -16.61 -5.20 15.34
CA GLN A 221 -17.81 -4.46 15.68
C GLN A 221 -18.88 -5.31 16.35
N ARG A 222 -19.15 -6.51 15.82
CA ARG A 222 -20.08 -7.45 16.44
C ARG A 222 -19.65 -7.81 17.86
N TRP A 223 -18.37 -8.14 18.07
CA TRP A 223 -17.85 -8.48 19.39
C TRP A 223 -17.94 -7.31 20.37
N CYS A 224 -17.79 -6.06 19.91
CA CYS A 224 -18.04 -4.89 20.75
C CYS A 224 -19.50 -4.83 21.23
N VAL A 225 -20.47 -5.08 20.33
CA VAL A 225 -21.90 -5.11 20.69
C VAL A 225 -22.21 -6.28 21.64
N ASP A 226 -21.63 -7.45 21.40
CA ASP A 226 -21.76 -8.61 22.29
C ASP A 226 -21.21 -8.28 23.69
N ALA A 227 -20.05 -7.63 23.77
CA ALA A 227 -19.45 -7.19 25.04
C ALA A 227 -20.32 -6.16 25.78
N CYS A 228 -20.90 -5.19 25.07
CA CYS A 228 -21.85 -4.24 25.66
C CYS A 228 -23.05 -4.97 26.27
N THR A 229 -23.61 -5.94 25.54
CA THR A 229 -24.75 -6.73 26.00
C THR A 229 -24.40 -7.57 27.23
N GLU A 230 -23.24 -8.24 27.23
CA GLU A 230 -22.80 -9.10 28.34
C GLU A 230 -22.47 -8.33 29.63
N ASN A 231 -22.19 -7.03 29.53
CA ASN A 231 -21.79 -6.19 30.68
C ASN A 231 -22.81 -5.08 31.00
N ASP A 232 -24.00 -5.15 30.42
CA ASP A 232 -25.07 -4.15 30.57
C ASP A 232 -24.60 -2.71 30.27
N TRP A 233 -23.69 -2.56 29.29
CA TRP A 233 -23.27 -1.25 28.81
C TRP A 233 -24.23 -0.74 27.75
N GLU A 234 -25.00 0.29 28.10
CA GLU A 234 -25.89 0.95 27.17
C GLU A 234 -25.12 1.52 25.96
N ILE A 235 -25.52 1.12 24.76
CA ILE A 235 -25.09 1.73 23.51
C ILE A 235 -26.02 2.92 23.24
N PRO A 236 -25.50 4.15 23.17
CA PRO A 236 -26.32 5.34 23.13
C PRO A 236 -27.00 5.50 21.77
N PHE A 237 -28.20 6.07 21.79
CA PHE A 237 -28.92 6.57 20.63
C PHE A 237 -29.06 8.09 20.74
N THR A 238 -29.21 8.78 19.61
CA THR A 238 -29.32 10.24 19.59
C THR A 238 -30.56 10.69 20.36
N GLN A 239 -30.36 11.48 21.41
CA GLN A 239 -31.43 12.12 22.17
C GLN A 239 -31.64 13.55 21.64
N LEU A 240 -32.89 13.90 21.30
CA LEU A 240 -33.29 15.25 20.91
C LEU A 240 -34.09 15.89 22.06
N THR A 241 -33.50 16.86 22.76
CA THR A 241 -34.18 17.59 23.83
C THR A 241 -35.03 18.72 23.24
N LEU A 242 -36.35 18.52 23.17
CA LEU A 242 -37.30 19.57 22.78
C LEU A 242 -37.49 20.56 23.93
N HIS A 243 -37.04 21.79 23.74
CA HIS A 243 -37.34 22.89 24.66
C HIS A 243 -38.69 23.51 24.28
N ASN A 244 -39.76 23.10 24.97
CA ASN A 244 -41.04 23.79 24.86
C ASN A 244 -40.95 25.11 25.65
N ARG A 245 -41.13 26.24 24.97
CA ARG A 245 -41.34 27.53 25.64
C ARG A 245 -42.73 27.50 26.29
N ALA A 246 -42.77 27.64 27.62
CA ALA A 246 -43.99 27.90 28.38
C ALA A 246 -44.44 29.35 28.19
#